data_AF-A0A0P0XQ36-F1
#
_entry.id   AF-A0A0P0XQ36-F1
#
_cell.length_a   1.000
_cell.length_b   1.000
_cell.length_c   1.000
_cell.angle_alpha   90.00
_cell.angle_beta   90.00
_cell.angle_gamma   90.00
#
_symmetry.space_group_name_H-M   'P 1'
#
loop_
_entity.id
_entity.type
_entity.pdbx_description
1 polymer ?
#
loop_
_entity_poly.entity_id
_entity_poly.type
_entity_poly.pdbx_seq_one_letter_code
_entity_poly.pdbx_strand_id
1 'polypeptide(L)'
;MAALPKAGKPLVENDAGSYLAWSGKNQPALAGEKLGCGLLVLKPLGFALPHYADSGKFGYVLGGSAVVGVLPVGLDARERVVRLEAGDVIAMRAGEVTWWYNDADGEDVTIVFMGDTARAASPGDISYFVLAGPMGVLGGLDAGLLATASGLTSPEQAATAFRSQPAVLLTRLSRKLQDVRPREHDRHGIVVNAARMPADSSTGGAAAGTKIVTAAHLPVLGQLGFSVGLTPLDAGAAVRGPWVLRDAAAQAVYVARGSGRVQVAGAGGASTLLDAEAAAGSLLVVPRYAVALVGVDAGGMELVSLIKSPRPAMKQFTGKGSVIGGLTPEIVQAALNVSPELVEQLRMTK
;
A
#
# COMPACT_ATOMS: atom_id res chain seq x y z
N MET A 1 -6.63 -14.19 -21.06
CA MET A 1 -6.02 -12.88 -21.36
C MET A 1 -5.14 -12.51 -20.18
N ALA A 2 -3.86 -12.20 -20.38
CA ALA A 2 -2.98 -11.77 -19.30
C ALA A 2 -3.51 -10.48 -18.68
N ALA A 3 -3.38 -10.33 -17.35
CA ALA A 3 -3.68 -9.06 -16.70
C ALA A 3 -2.71 -7.98 -17.24
N LEU A 4 -3.17 -6.72 -17.26
CA LEU A 4 -2.32 -5.58 -17.58
C LEU A 4 -2.17 -4.70 -16.34
N PRO A 5 -1.01 -4.08 -16.10
CA PRO A 5 -0.85 -3.00 -15.15
C PRO A 5 -1.84 -1.90 -15.51
N LYS A 6 -2.58 -1.37 -14.53
CA LYS A 6 -3.47 -0.23 -14.78
C LYS A 6 -3.11 0.92 -13.87
N ALA A 7 -3.33 2.13 -14.36
CA ALA A 7 -3.35 3.33 -13.54
C ALA A 7 -4.60 3.36 -12.65
N GLY A 8 -4.50 4.07 -11.52
CA GLY A 8 -5.63 4.32 -10.64
C GLY A 8 -6.61 5.28 -11.30
N LYS A 9 -7.89 5.18 -10.93
CA LYS A 9 -8.93 6.11 -11.39
C LYS A 9 -9.21 7.12 -10.27
N PRO A 10 -9.41 8.41 -10.58
CA PRO A 10 -9.77 9.38 -9.56
C PRO A 10 -11.13 9.04 -8.95
N LEU A 11 -11.16 8.86 -7.64
CA LEU A 11 -12.40 8.85 -6.84
C LEU A 11 -12.84 10.29 -6.52
N VAL A 12 -11.86 11.15 -6.28
CA VAL A 12 -12.01 12.60 -6.20
C VAL A 12 -10.78 13.28 -6.77
N GLU A 13 -10.99 14.40 -7.45
CA GLU A 13 -9.95 15.30 -7.91
C GLU A 13 -10.49 16.73 -7.89
N ASN A 14 -9.77 17.64 -7.24
CA ASN A 14 -10.10 19.06 -7.19
C ASN A 14 -8.83 19.91 -6.94
N ASP A 15 -9.03 21.18 -6.63
CA ASP A 15 -7.92 22.10 -6.38
C ASP A 15 -7.14 21.78 -5.09
N ALA A 16 -7.68 20.98 -4.17
CA ALA A 16 -6.99 20.53 -2.95
C ALA A 16 -6.06 19.32 -3.19
N GLY A 17 -6.27 18.58 -4.27
CA GLY A 17 -5.53 17.35 -4.58
C GLY A 17 -6.39 16.28 -5.24
N SER A 18 -5.99 15.03 -5.10
CA SER A 18 -6.71 13.88 -5.66
C SER A 18 -6.59 12.64 -4.78
N TYR A 19 -7.58 11.76 -4.88
CA TYR A 19 -7.49 10.39 -4.38
C TYR A 19 -7.78 9.43 -5.53
N LEU A 20 -6.77 8.68 -5.96
CA LEU A 20 -6.90 7.63 -6.98
C LEU A 20 -7.18 6.29 -6.31
N ALA A 21 -8.05 5.48 -6.90
CA ALA A 21 -8.38 4.14 -6.43
C ALA A 21 -8.19 3.10 -7.54
N TRP A 22 -7.67 1.93 -7.16
CA TRP A 22 -7.67 0.74 -8.00
C TRP A 22 -8.79 -0.16 -7.57
N SER A 23 -9.86 -0.20 -8.36
CA SER A 23 -11.02 -0.99 -7.98
C SER A 23 -10.87 -2.47 -8.35
N GLY A 24 -11.26 -3.35 -7.43
CA GLY A 24 -11.35 -4.79 -7.66
C GLY A 24 -12.26 -5.17 -8.83
N LYS A 25 -13.28 -4.35 -9.13
CA LYS A 25 -14.15 -4.52 -10.31
C LYS A 25 -13.38 -4.37 -11.63
N ASN A 26 -12.39 -3.48 -11.66
CA ASN A 26 -11.58 -3.20 -12.85
C ASN A 26 -10.31 -4.06 -12.89
N GLN A 27 -9.88 -4.60 -11.75
CA GLN A 27 -8.71 -5.48 -11.61
C GLN A 27 -9.08 -6.72 -10.79
N PRO A 28 -9.58 -7.80 -11.43
CA PRO A 28 -10.05 -9.00 -10.74
C PRO A 28 -9.00 -9.66 -9.83
N ALA A 29 -7.71 -9.49 -10.10
CA ALA A 29 -6.64 -10.01 -9.24
C ALA A 29 -6.64 -9.38 -7.84
N LEU A 30 -6.97 -8.09 -7.71
CA LEU A 30 -7.14 -7.41 -6.42
C LEU A 30 -8.31 -7.99 -5.63
N ALA A 31 -9.45 -8.18 -6.29
CA ALA A 31 -10.63 -8.77 -5.66
C ALA A 31 -10.37 -10.23 -5.25
N GLY A 32 -9.73 -11.02 -6.14
CA GLY A 32 -9.41 -12.42 -5.92
C GLY A 32 -8.45 -12.65 -4.75
N GLU A 33 -7.42 -11.81 -4.61
CA GLU A 33 -6.47 -11.88 -3.49
C GLU A 33 -6.87 -11.01 -2.29
N LYS A 34 -7.98 -10.28 -2.41
CA LYS A 34 -8.55 -9.39 -1.38
C LYS A 34 -7.52 -8.36 -0.92
N LEU A 35 -6.98 -7.63 -1.90
CA LEU A 35 -5.98 -6.58 -1.74
C LEU A 35 -6.59 -5.25 -2.21
N GLY A 36 -6.40 -4.18 -1.45
CA GLY A 36 -6.88 -2.84 -1.80
C GLY A 36 -5.72 -1.88 -2.01
N CYS A 37 -5.89 -0.90 -2.90
CA CYS A 37 -4.89 0.14 -3.14
C CYS A 37 -5.55 1.50 -3.46
N GLY A 38 -4.94 2.57 -2.97
CA GLY A 38 -5.24 3.93 -3.38
C GLY A 38 -4.02 4.85 -3.26
N LEU A 39 -4.13 6.04 -3.84
CA LEU A 39 -3.07 7.04 -3.85
C LEU A 39 -3.68 8.39 -3.50
N LEU A 40 -3.25 8.99 -2.41
CA LEU A 40 -3.62 10.35 -2.02
C LEU A 40 -2.53 11.31 -2.46
N VAL A 41 -2.93 12.37 -3.15
CA VAL A 41 -2.13 13.55 -3.44
C VAL A 41 -2.79 14.73 -2.75
N LEU A 42 -2.09 15.45 -1.89
CA LEU A 42 -2.56 16.70 -1.31
C LEU A 42 -1.66 17.84 -1.76
N LYS A 43 -2.25 18.84 -2.41
CA LYS A 43 -1.59 20.11 -2.72
C LYS A 43 -1.41 20.95 -1.45
N PRO A 44 -0.57 22.00 -1.44
CA PRO A 44 -0.49 22.94 -0.32
C PRO A 44 -1.87 23.40 0.15
N LEU A 45 -2.10 23.34 1.47
CA LEU A 45 -3.39 23.59 2.14
C LEU A 45 -4.51 22.58 1.83
N GLY A 46 -4.19 21.49 1.13
CA GLY A 46 -5.11 20.38 0.89
C GLY A 46 -5.41 19.63 2.17
N PHE A 47 -6.69 19.36 2.40
CA PHE A 47 -7.21 18.70 3.60
C PHE A 47 -8.17 17.57 3.21
N ALA A 48 -7.81 16.33 3.57
CA ALA A 48 -8.72 15.20 3.52
C ALA A 48 -9.57 15.18 4.80
N LEU A 49 -10.88 15.35 4.62
CA LEU A 49 -11.89 15.36 5.67
C LEU A 49 -11.81 14.10 6.54
N PRO A 50 -12.16 14.19 7.84
CA PRO A 50 -12.16 13.03 8.73
C PRO A 50 -12.97 11.86 8.18
N HIS A 51 -12.38 10.68 8.20
CA HIS A 51 -12.98 9.45 7.68
C HIS A 51 -12.39 8.21 8.36
N TYR A 52 -13.14 7.12 8.37
CA TYR A 52 -12.60 5.78 8.68
C TYR A 52 -12.72 4.86 7.47
N ALA A 53 -12.00 3.73 7.50
CA ALA A 53 -12.07 2.72 6.45
C ALA A 53 -12.55 1.36 6.97
N ASP A 54 -13.12 0.54 6.09
CA ASP A 54 -13.52 -0.85 6.38
C ASP A 54 -12.37 -1.86 6.44
N SER A 55 -11.16 -1.42 6.07
CA SER A 55 -9.99 -2.27 5.94
C SER A 55 -8.78 -1.70 6.66
N GLY A 56 -8.01 -2.60 7.28
CA GLY A 56 -6.71 -2.27 7.83
C GLY A 56 -5.70 -2.09 6.71
N LYS A 57 -4.90 -1.02 6.80
CA LYS A 57 -4.03 -0.56 5.71
C LYS A 57 -2.78 0.12 6.26
N PHE A 58 -1.76 0.25 5.42
CA PHE A 58 -0.68 1.20 5.65
C PHE A 58 -0.72 2.32 4.62
N GLY A 59 -0.19 3.47 4.97
CA GLY A 59 0.21 4.53 4.05
C GLY A 59 1.73 4.62 3.98
N TYR A 60 2.29 4.70 2.77
CA TYR A 60 3.71 4.99 2.55
C TYR A 60 3.86 6.34 1.86
N VAL A 61 4.61 7.25 2.47
CA VAL A 61 4.84 8.59 1.92
C VAL A 61 5.89 8.51 0.82
N LEU A 62 5.46 8.69 -0.41
CA LEU A 62 6.32 8.65 -1.60
C LEU A 62 7.16 9.92 -1.74
N GLY A 63 6.62 11.07 -1.33
CA GLY A 63 7.27 12.38 -1.39
C GLY A 63 6.46 13.44 -0.63
N GLY A 64 7.12 14.52 -0.22
CA GLY A 64 6.55 15.60 0.58
C GLY A 64 6.40 15.28 2.08
N SER A 65 5.60 16.12 2.75
CA SER A 65 5.31 16.05 4.18
C SER A 65 3.81 16.23 4.43
N ALA A 66 3.27 15.46 5.37
CA ALA A 66 1.87 15.56 5.78
C ALA A 66 1.73 15.66 7.30
N VAL A 67 0.68 16.32 7.75
CA VAL A 67 0.17 16.22 9.12
C VAL A 67 -1.07 15.33 9.11
N VAL A 68 -1.10 14.36 10.02
CA VAL A 68 -2.15 13.34 10.06
C VAL A 68 -2.69 13.23 11.47
N GLY A 69 -4.00 13.30 11.59
CA GLY A 69 -4.70 12.91 12.80
C GLY A 69 -5.12 11.45 12.72
N VAL A 70 -4.91 10.71 13.80
CA VAL A 70 -5.38 9.33 13.98
C VAL A 70 -6.10 9.27 15.32
N LEU A 71 -7.40 9.03 15.30
CA LEU A 71 -8.19 8.71 16.47
C LEU A 71 -8.35 7.18 16.55
N PRO A 72 -7.68 6.51 17.51
CA PRO A 72 -7.77 5.07 17.67
C PRO A 72 -9.16 4.59 18.05
N VAL A 73 -9.46 3.33 17.80
CA VAL A 73 -10.65 2.67 18.36
C VAL A 73 -10.41 2.39 19.85
N GLY A 74 -11.31 2.85 20.72
CA GLY A 74 -11.26 2.55 22.15
C GLY A 74 -12.04 3.56 23.00
N LEU A 75 -12.40 3.14 24.22
CA LEU A 75 -12.91 4.05 25.25
C LEU A 75 -11.79 5.03 25.65
N ASP A 76 -12.12 6.31 25.82
CA ASP A 76 -11.19 7.40 26.16
C ASP A 76 -10.01 7.58 25.17
N ALA A 77 -10.13 7.04 23.95
CA ALA A 77 -9.11 7.21 22.93
C ALA A 77 -8.90 8.69 22.63
N ARG A 78 -7.64 9.11 22.66
CA ARG A 78 -7.24 10.46 22.28
C ARG A 78 -6.67 10.46 20.88
N GLU A 79 -7.04 11.49 20.14
CA GLU A 79 -6.41 11.77 18.86
C GLU A 79 -4.90 11.87 19.01
N ARG A 80 -4.20 11.22 18.09
CA ARG A 80 -2.77 11.33 17.84
C ARG A 80 -2.57 12.22 16.63
N VAL A 81 -1.68 13.20 16.71
CA VAL A 81 -1.35 14.10 15.60
C VAL A 81 0.11 13.90 15.26
N VAL A 82 0.40 13.39 14.07
CA VAL A 82 1.74 13.04 13.64
C VAL A 82 2.14 13.81 12.38
N ARG A 83 3.41 14.21 12.32
CA ARG A 83 4.05 14.70 11.11
C ARG A 83 4.63 13.48 10.40
N LEU A 84 4.37 13.31 9.11
CA LEU A 84 4.96 12.30 8.26
C LEU A 84 5.88 12.94 7.24
N GLU A 85 6.95 12.25 6.91
CA GLU A 85 7.92 12.64 5.87
C GLU A 85 8.12 11.50 4.86
N ALA A 86 8.73 11.81 3.71
CA ALA A 86 9.07 10.81 2.70
C ALA A 86 9.79 9.59 3.31
N GLY A 87 9.34 8.40 2.92
CA GLY A 87 9.84 7.14 3.46
C GLY A 87 9.14 6.65 4.73
N ASP A 88 8.27 7.45 5.36
CA ASP A 88 7.46 7.00 6.48
C ASP A 88 6.39 5.99 6.03
N VAL A 89 6.26 4.91 6.80
CA VAL A 89 5.15 3.97 6.80
C VAL A 89 4.30 4.23 8.04
N ILE A 90 3.03 4.55 7.84
CA ILE A 90 2.02 4.65 8.91
C ILE A 90 1.01 3.50 8.78
N ALA A 91 0.77 2.75 9.86
CA ALA A 91 -0.22 1.67 9.88
C ALA A 91 -1.51 2.11 10.57
N MET A 92 -2.65 1.74 9.99
CA MET A 92 -3.99 2.08 10.49
C MET A 92 -4.89 0.85 10.48
N ARG A 93 -5.68 0.70 11.54
CA ARG A 93 -6.71 -0.34 11.64
C ARG A 93 -8.00 0.10 10.95
N ALA A 94 -8.82 -0.87 10.57
CA ALA A 94 -10.19 -0.61 10.18
C ALA A 94 -10.94 0.09 11.33
N GLY A 95 -11.75 1.10 11.01
CA GLY A 95 -12.53 1.86 11.98
C GLY A 95 -11.78 2.99 12.72
N GLU A 96 -10.45 3.09 12.62
CA GLU A 96 -9.74 4.27 13.13
C GLU A 96 -10.10 5.48 12.26
N VAL A 97 -10.45 6.61 12.91
CA VAL A 97 -10.79 7.85 12.20
C VAL A 97 -9.49 8.60 11.90
N THR A 98 -9.31 9.00 10.66
CA THR A 98 -8.14 9.76 10.21
C THR A 98 -8.53 10.99 9.41
N TRP A 99 -7.69 12.01 9.46
CA TRP A 99 -7.69 13.14 8.54
C TRP A 99 -6.26 13.45 8.12
N TRP A 100 -6.09 14.08 6.97
CA TRP A 100 -4.78 14.30 6.35
C TRP A 100 -4.68 15.74 5.88
N TYR A 101 -3.56 16.39 6.15
CA TYR A 101 -3.37 17.81 5.88
C TYR A 101 -1.97 18.07 5.33
N ASN A 102 -1.89 18.87 4.27
CA ASN A 102 -0.62 19.40 3.78
C ASN A 102 -0.42 20.83 4.30
N ASP A 103 0.45 20.97 5.31
CA ASP A 103 0.86 22.25 5.91
C ASP A 103 2.08 22.90 5.23
N ALA A 104 2.63 22.27 4.19
CA ALA A 104 3.78 22.77 3.44
C ALA A 104 3.38 23.93 2.52
N ASP A 105 4.33 24.84 2.26
CA ASP A 105 4.07 26.10 1.52
C ASP A 105 4.17 25.96 0.00
N GLY A 106 4.64 24.82 -0.53
CA GLY A 106 4.82 24.68 -1.99
C GLY A 106 5.08 23.28 -2.52
N GLU A 107 5.06 22.25 -1.67
CA GLU A 107 5.29 20.87 -2.08
C GLU A 107 4.01 20.06 -1.93
N ASP A 108 3.65 19.30 -2.96
CA ASP A 108 2.58 18.30 -2.88
C ASP A 108 3.06 17.10 -2.06
N VAL A 109 2.19 16.51 -1.24
CA VAL A 109 2.48 15.24 -0.58
C VAL A 109 1.75 14.11 -1.29
N THR A 110 2.47 13.02 -1.56
CA THR A 110 1.94 11.82 -2.23
C THR A 110 2.08 10.62 -1.32
N ILE A 111 0.98 9.91 -1.06
CA ILE A 111 0.92 8.77 -0.15
C ILE A 111 0.20 7.61 -0.85
N VAL A 112 0.86 6.46 -0.97
CA VAL A 112 0.22 5.23 -1.44
C VAL A 112 -0.33 4.45 -0.25
N PHE A 113 -1.59 4.06 -0.35
CA PHE A 113 -2.26 3.21 0.64
C PHE A 113 -2.45 1.82 0.07
N MET A 114 -2.12 0.80 0.86
CA MET A 114 -2.47 -0.59 0.56
C MET A 114 -2.99 -1.29 1.80
N GLY A 115 -3.97 -2.17 1.61
CA GLY A 115 -4.62 -2.87 2.72
C GLY A 115 -5.10 -4.26 2.36
N ASP A 116 -5.39 -5.04 3.41
CA ASP A 116 -6.11 -6.30 3.29
C ASP A 116 -7.63 -6.02 3.32
N THR A 117 -8.29 -6.33 2.22
CA THR A 117 -9.72 -6.11 2.04
C THR A 117 -10.52 -7.39 2.28
N ALA A 118 -9.96 -8.40 2.95
CA ALA A 118 -10.65 -9.68 3.15
C ALA A 118 -11.92 -9.59 3.99
N ARG A 119 -12.03 -8.54 4.81
CA ARG A 119 -13.21 -8.19 5.60
C ARG A 119 -13.87 -6.88 5.15
N ALA A 120 -13.43 -6.30 4.03
CA ALA A 120 -14.01 -5.09 3.48
C ALA A 120 -15.40 -5.36 2.90
N ALA A 121 -16.21 -4.32 2.74
CA ALA A 121 -17.54 -4.43 2.14
C ALA A 121 -17.48 -4.90 0.69
N SER A 122 -16.44 -4.49 -0.04
CA SER A 122 -16.17 -4.91 -1.42
C SER A 122 -14.72 -5.44 -1.53
N PRO A 123 -14.51 -6.74 -1.75
CA PRO A 123 -13.17 -7.29 -1.94
C PRO A 123 -12.46 -6.62 -3.12
N GLY A 124 -11.23 -6.14 -2.87
CA GLY A 124 -10.45 -5.40 -3.85
C GLY A 124 -10.58 -3.87 -3.76
N ASP A 125 -11.46 -3.37 -2.89
CA ASP A 125 -11.69 -1.94 -2.70
C ASP A 125 -11.46 -1.55 -1.21
N ILE A 126 -10.87 -0.38 -0.98
CA ILE A 126 -10.83 0.25 0.36
C ILE A 126 -12.01 1.22 0.41
N SER A 127 -13.01 0.94 1.24
CA SER A 127 -14.19 1.81 1.37
C SER A 127 -13.96 2.84 2.46
N TYR A 128 -14.22 4.11 2.15
CA TYR A 128 -14.12 5.20 3.11
C TYR A 128 -15.51 5.68 3.55
N PHE A 129 -15.64 5.87 4.85
CA PHE A 129 -16.82 6.42 5.50
C PHE A 129 -16.45 7.81 5.98
N VAL A 130 -16.76 8.81 5.15
CA VAL A 130 -16.43 10.22 5.42
C VAL A 130 -17.38 10.77 6.48
N LEU A 131 -16.90 11.62 7.37
CA LEU A 131 -17.68 12.15 8.49
C LEU A 131 -18.25 13.55 8.23
N ALA A 132 -17.88 14.17 7.11
CA ALA A 132 -18.35 15.47 6.68
C ALA A 132 -18.47 15.52 5.15
N GLY A 133 -19.24 16.49 4.65
CA GLY A 133 -19.41 16.66 3.21
C GLY A 133 -20.62 15.91 2.66
N PRO A 134 -20.86 15.98 1.33
CA PRO A 134 -21.95 15.25 0.68
C PRO A 134 -21.82 13.71 0.77
N MET A 135 -20.60 13.20 0.97
CA MET A 135 -20.32 11.78 1.24
C MET A 135 -20.36 11.42 2.74
N GLY A 136 -20.75 12.38 3.59
CA GLY A 136 -20.77 12.24 5.04
C GLY A 136 -21.81 11.22 5.50
N VAL A 137 -21.40 10.20 6.25
CA VAL A 137 -22.33 9.17 6.77
C VAL A 137 -23.40 9.75 7.68
N LEU A 138 -23.08 10.81 8.42
CA LEU A 138 -24.03 11.54 9.26
C LEU A 138 -25.05 12.30 8.43
N GLY A 139 -24.66 12.81 7.24
CA GLY A 139 -25.56 13.54 6.36
C GLY A 139 -26.75 12.71 5.88
N GLY A 140 -26.58 11.38 5.78
CA GLY A 140 -27.62 10.43 5.39
C GLY A 140 -28.62 10.03 6.48
N LEU A 141 -28.43 10.49 7.73
CA LEU A 141 -29.35 10.21 8.83
C LEU A 141 -30.45 11.28 8.92
N ASP A 142 -31.56 10.95 9.60
CA ASP A 142 -32.64 11.89 9.86
C ASP A 142 -32.15 13.07 10.72
N ALA A 143 -32.50 14.30 10.32
CA ALA A 143 -32.02 15.50 10.97
C ALA A 143 -32.62 15.72 12.37
N GLY A 144 -33.87 15.33 12.59
CA GLY A 144 -34.53 15.46 13.90
C GLY A 144 -33.99 14.44 14.91
N LEU A 145 -33.77 13.20 14.47
CA LEU A 145 -33.10 12.18 15.29
C LEU A 145 -31.66 12.58 15.62
N LEU A 146 -30.91 13.10 14.64
CA LEU A 146 -29.56 13.62 14.88
C LEU A 146 -29.55 14.79 15.86
N ALA A 147 -30.50 15.72 15.73
CA ALA A 147 -30.60 16.84 16.65
C ALA A 147 -30.80 16.34 18.09
N THR A 148 -31.75 15.41 18.28
CA THR A 148 -32.03 14.78 19.57
C THR A 148 -30.81 14.05 20.13
N ALA A 149 -30.17 13.19 19.32
CA ALA A 149 -29.02 12.39 19.75
C ALA A 149 -27.78 13.25 20.09
N SER A 150 -27.64 14.40 19.45
CA SER A 150 -26.48 15.30 19.61
C SER A 150 -26.72 16.44 20.61
N GLY A 151 -27.92 16.53 21.21
CA GLY A 151 -28.30 17.63 22.08
C GLY A 151 -28.46 18.99 21.37
N LEU A 152 -28.71 18.98 20.05
CA LEU A 152 -28.98 20.19 19.27
C LEU A 152 -30.46 20.58 19.38
N THR A 153 -30.75 21.86 19.22
CA THR A 153 -32.07 22.41 19.52
C THR A 153 -33.08 22.25 18.38
N SER A 154 -32.63 21.98 17.15
CA SER A 154 -33.53 21.79 16.01
C SER A 154 -32.92 20.93 14.87
N PRO A 155 -33.77 20.35 14.00
CA PRO A 155 -33.32 19.67 12.79
C PRO A 155 -32.48 20.56 11.84
N GLU A 156 -32.79 21.86 11.76
CA GLU A 156 -32.04 22.83 10.94
C GLU A 156 -30.62 23.03 11.46
N GLN A 157 -30.45 23.07 12.80
CA GLN A 157 -29.13 23.14 13.42
C GLN A 157 -28.31 21.88 13.12
N ALA A 158 -28.92 20.69 13.21
CA ALA A 158 -28.27 19.44 12.84
C ALA A 158 -27.89 19.38 11.36
N ALA A 159 -28.79 19.81 10.47
CA ALA A 159 -28.50 19.90 9.04
C ALA A 159 -27.32 20.85 8.77
N THR A 160 -27.28 22.00 9.43
CA THR A 160 -26.16 22.95 9.31
C THR A 160 -24.86 22.34 9.80
N ALA A 161 -24.87 21.64 10.94
CA ALA A 161 -23.67 21.02 11.51
C ALA A 161 -23.10 19.91 10.62
N PHE A 162 -23.96 19.03 10.09
CA PHE A 162 -23.51 17.80 9.42
C PHE A 162 -23.56 17.85 7.89
N ARG A 163 -24.15 18.89 7.28
CA ARG A 163 -24.33 18.99 5.81
C ARG A 163 -23.82 20.30 5.19
N SER A 164 -23.22 21.21 5.96
CA SER A 164 -22.73 22.50 5.44
C SER A 164 -21.44 22.41 4.62
N GLN A 165 -20.62 21.39 4.84
CA GLN A 165 -19.41 21.17 4.06
C GLN A 165 -19.78 20.73 2.63
N PRO A 166 -19.41 21.47 1.56
CA PRO A 166 -19.73 21.07 0.19
C PRO A 166 -18.72 20.07 -0.40
N ALA A 167 -17.54 19.92 0.20
CA ALA A 167 -16.46 19.12 -0.38
C ALA A 167 -16.68 17.61 -0.27
N VAL A 168 -16.30 16.89 -1.33
CA VAL A 168 -16.30 15.42 -1.38
C VAL A 168 -14.91 14.92 -1.00
N LEU A 169 -14.73 14.45 0.25
CA LEU A 169 -13.46 13.96 0.83
C LEU A 169 -12.32 14.98 0.92
N LEU A 170 -12.00 15.76 -0.11
CA LEU A 170 -10.87 16.69 -0.16
C LEU A 170 -11.36 18.14 -0.26
N THR A 171 -10.78 19.04 0.54
CA THR A 171 -11.04 20.48 0.48
C THR A 171 -9.76 21.29 0.65
N ARG A 172 -9.68 22.46 0.03
CA ARG A 172 -8.56 23.38 0.18
C ARG A 172 -8.89 24.35 1.31
N LEU A 173 -8.02 24.43 2.31
CA LEU A 173 -8.16 25.40 3.39
C LEU A 173 -7.70 26.78 2.92
N SER A 174 -8.33 27.84 3.42
CA SER A 174 -7.96 29.22 3.12
C SER A 174 -6.73 29.70 3.90
N ARG A 175 -6.41 29.02 5.00
CA ARG A 175 -5.27 29.31 5.88
C ARG A 175 -4.81 28.05 6.61
N LYS A 176 -3.59 28.09 7.15
CA LYS A 176 -3.07 26.99 7.97
C LYS A 176 -3.87 26.82 9.27
N LEU A 177 -4.00 25.57 9.70
CA LEU A 177 -4.58 25.22 11.01
C LEU A 177 -3.55 25.54 12.11
N GLN A 178 -3.84 26.50 12.98
CA GLN A 178 -2.86 27.03 13.95
C GLN A 178 -2.70 26.16 15.20
N ASP A 179 -3.77 25.46 15.60
CA ASP A 179 -3.81 24.67 16.83
C ASP A 179 -3.48 23.19 16.60
N VAL A 180 -3.40 22.76 15.33
CA VAL A 180 -3.03 21.40 14.96
C VAL A 180 -1.51 21.26 15.04
N ARG A 181 -1.02 20.65 16.12
CA ARG A 181 0.41 20.49 16.40
C ARG A 181 0.80 19.02 16.43
N PRO A 182 1.61 18.54 15.47
CA PRO A 182 2.22 17.22 15.54
C PRO A 182 3.03 17.01 16.81
N ARG A 183 2.96 15.81 17.37
CA ARG A 183 3.69 15.41 18.58
C ARG A 183 4.54 14.19 18.28
N GLU A 184 5.83 14.24 18.62
CA GLU A 184 6.74 13.13 18.31
C GLU A 184 6.33 11.82 19.01
N HIS A 185 5.85 11.91 20.26
CA HIS A 185 5.41 10.73 21.01
C HIS A 185 4.22 10.01 20.37
N ASP A 186 3.40 10.71 19.57
CA ASP A 186 2.25 10.11 18.89
C ASP A 186 2.66 9.17 17.77
N ARG A 187 3.87 9.33 17.22
CA ARG A 187 4.43 8.42 16.19
C ARG A 187 4.66 7.02 16.76
N HIS A 188 4.87 6.89 18.08
CA HIS A 188 5.24 5.64 18.72
C HIS A 188 4.23 4.53 18.45
N GLY A 189 4.74 3.44 17.87
CA GLY A 189 3.97 2.23 17.57
C GLY A 189 3.03 2.32 16.37
N ILE A 190 2.94 3.47 15.69
CA ILE A 190 2.08 3.64 14.49
C ILE A 190 2.83 4.14 13.25
N VAL A 191 4.03 4.73 13.41
CA VAL A 191 4.88 5.18 12.29
C VAL A 191 6.29 4.61 12.41
N VAL A 192 6.89 4.24 11.28
CA VAL A 192 8.32 3.95 11.14
C VAL A 192 8.84 4.48 9.81
N ASN A 193 10.05 5.04 9.78
CA ASN A 193 10.67 5.44 8.52
C ASN A 193 11.37 4.23 7.87
N ALA A 194 10.71 3.66 6.87
CA ALA A 194 11.18 2.45 6.20
C ALA A 194 12.37 2.73 5.26
N ALA A 195 12.53 3.96 4.77
CA ALA A 195 13.69 4.34 3.97
C ALA A 195 15.00 4.32 4.78
N ARG A 196 14.94 4.56 6.10
CA ARG A 196 16.10 4.50 7.01
C ARG A 196 16.45 3.10 7.51
N MET A 197 15.62 2.10 7.22
CA MET A 197 15.87 0.73 7.66
C MET A 197 16.96 0.04 6.82
N PRO A 198 17.71 -0.89 7.41
CA PRO A 198 18.61 -1.76 6.65
C PRO A 198 17.80 -2.69 5.71
N ALA A 199 18.45 -3.17 4.65
CA ALA A 199 17.90 -4.23 3.82
C ALA A 199 17.73 -5.52 4.64
N ASP A 200 16.73 -6.32 4.29
CA ASP A 200 16.42 -7.55 4.99
C ASP A 200 17.44 -8.64 4.64
N SER A 201 18.15 -9.14 5.65
CA SER A 201 19.17 -10.18 5.50
C SER A 201 18.61 -11.52 4.97
N SER A 202 17.31 -11.75 5.12
CA SER A 202 16.64 -12.94 4.59
C SER A 202 16.38 -12.86 3.08
N THR A 203 16.48 -11.66 2.50
CA THR A 203 16.37 -11.43 1.06
C THR A 203 17.75 -11.51 0.40
N GLY A 204 18.02 -12.61 -0.32
CA GLY A 204 19.23 -12.79 -1.14
C GLY A 204 19.02 -12.44 -2.61
N GLY A 205 20.07 -12.49 -3.43
CA GLY A 205 20.06 -12.40 -4.92
C GLY A 205 19.12 -11.36 -5.56
N ALA A 206 18.19 -11.77 -6.43
CA ALA A 206 17.17 -10.93 -7.08
C ALA A 206 16.22 -10.09 -6.19
N ALA A 207 16.22 -10.27 -4.87
CA ALA A 207 15.51 -9.41 -3.92
C ALA A 207 16.48 -8.73 -2.94
N ALA A 208 17.79 -8.78 -3.23
CA ALA A 208 18.79 -8.06 -2.47
C ALA A 208 18.45 -6.56 -2.49
N GLY A 209 18.54 -5.94 -1.31
CA GLY A 209 18.20 -4.53 -1.12
C GLY A 209 16.73 -4.30 -0.72
N THR A 210 15.87 -5.32 -0.76
CA THR A 210 14.50 -5.21 -0.23
C THR A 210 14.53 -4.93 1.26
N LYS A 211 13.76 -3.92 1.69
CA LYS A 211 13.50 -3.63 3.11
C LYS A 211 12.11 -4.13 3.44
N ILE A 212 11.96 -4.86 4.55
CA ILE A 212 10.67 -5.40 4.98
C ILE A 212 10.30 -4.84 6.36
N VAL A 213 9.19 -4.09 6.40
CA VAL A 213 8.58 -3.63 7.65
C VAL A 213 7.60 -4.69 8.15
N THR A 214 7.92 -5.32 9.27
CA THR A 214 7.10 -6.32 9.96
C THR A 214 6.67 -5.81 11.33
N ALA A 215 5.97 -6.65 12.09
CA ALA A 215 5.58 -6.36 13.47
C ALA A 215 6.76 -6.06 14.42
N ALA A 216 7.99 -6.47 14.06
CA ALA A 216 9.19 -6.14 14.83
C ALA A 216 9.53 -4.65 14.79
N HIS A 217 9.17 -3.96 13.69
CA HIS A 217 9.39 -2.53 13.51
C HIS A 217 8.13 -1.73 13.82
N LEU A 218 6.97 -2.27 13.44
CA LEU A 218 5.68 -1.61 13.57
C LEU A 218 4.61 -2.61 14.05
N PRO A 219 4.38 -2.76 15.38
CA PRO A 219 3.58 -3.84 15.96
C PRO A 219 2.16 -3.99 15.40
N VAL A 220 1.54 -2.89 14.97
CA VAL A 220 0.20 -2.88 14.35
C VAL A 220 0.14 -3.80 13.14
N LEU A 221 1.21 -3.92 12.35
CA LEU A 221 1.26 -4.79 11.17
C LEU A 221 1.04 -6.27 11.52
N GLY A 222 1.46 -6.71 12.69
CA GLY A 222 1.20 -8.07 13.18
C GLY A 222 -0.29 -8.33 13.42
N GLN A 223 -1.02 -7.33 13.89
CA GLN A 223 -2.48 -7.40 14.08
C GLN A 223 -3.23 -7.32 12.75
N LEU A 224 -2.68 -6.59 11.79
CA LEU A 224 -3.23 -6.47 10.44
C LEU A 224 -2.94 -7.70 9.55
N GLY A 225 -1.95 -8.52 9.92
CA GLY A 225 -1.64 -9.78 9.25
C GLY A 225 -0.83 -9.63 7.97
N PHE A 226 -0.16 -8.49 7.76
CA PHE A 226 0.67 -8.23 6.57
C PHE A 226 1.96 -7.50 6.92
N SER A 227 2.84 -7.37 5.93
CA SER A 227 4.10 -6.61 6.00
C SER A 227 4.24 -5.67 4.81
N VAL A 228 5.15 -4.71 4.92
CA VAL A 228 5.43 -3.72 3.86
C VAL A 228 6.80 -3.98 3.26
N GLY A 229 6.88 -4.17 1.94
CA GLY A 229 8.15 -4.33 1.23
C GLY A 229 8.50 -3.07 0.44
N LEU A 230 9.73 -2.57 0.61
CA LEU A 230 10.33 -1.54 -0.25
C LEU A 230 11.49 -2.15 -1.02
N THR A 231 11.40 -2.20 -2.34
CA THR A 231 12.39 -2.88 -3.18
C THR A 231 12.95 -1.91 -4.22
N PRO A 232 14.16 -1.38 -3.99
CA PRO A 232 14.91 -0.70 -5.03
C PRO A 232 15.51 -1.71 -6.01
N LEU A 233 15.34 -1.46 -7.30
CA LEU A 233 15.89 -2.26 -8.38
C LEU A 233 16.80 -1.36 -9.21
N ASP A 234 18.11 -1.51 -9.04
CA ASP A 234 19.11 -0.72 -9.76
C ASP A 234 19.14 -1.07 -11.25
N ALA A 235 19.38 -0.05 -12.08
CA ALA A 235 19.51 -0.19 -13.54
C ALA A 235 20.60 -1.20 -13.98
N GLY A 236 21.64 -1.40 -13.15
CA GLY A 236 22.77 -2.27 -13.48
C GLY A 236 22.47 -3.77 -13.44
N ALA A 237 21.30 -4.19 -12.94
CA ALA A 237 20.97 -5.60 -12.80
C ALA A 237 20.29 -6.21 -14.04
N ALA A 238 19.73 -5.38 -14.94
CA ALA A 238 18.88 -5.71 -16.10
C ALA A 238 17.62 -6.55 -15.79
N VAL A 239 17.70 -7.57 -14.93
CA VAL A 239 16.61 -8.46 -14.54
C VAL A 239 16.73 -8.84 -13.07
N ARG A 240 15.60 -8.86 -12.38
CA ARG A 240 15.42 -9.26 -10.99
C ARG A 240 14.38 -10.36 -10.94
N GLY A 241 14.82 -11.56 -10.61
CA GLY A 241 14.00 -12.75 -10.37
C GLY A 241 14.66 -13.98 -10.99
N PRO A 242 13.93 -15.11 -11.09
CA PRO A 242 12.56 -15.29 -10.62
C PRO A 242 12.49 -15.50 -9.10
N TRP A 243 11.42 -15.02 -8.46
CA TRP A 243 11.15 -15.24 -7.04
C TRP A 243 9.72 -15.69 -6.75
N VAL A 244 9.52 -16.26 -5.58
CA VAL A 244 8.22 -16.69 -5.05
C VAL A 244 8.13 -16.41 -3.55
N LEU A 245 6.92 -16.09 -3.08
CA LEU A 245 6.58 -16.10 -1.65
C LEU A 245 6.10 -17.50 -1.25
N ARG A 246 6.92 -18.21 -0.46
CA ARG A 246 6.71 -19.63 -0.12
C ARG A 246 5.67 -19.86 0.97
N ASP A 247 5.30 -18.81 1.69
CA ASP A 247 4.33 -18.81 2.79
C ASP A 247 2.88 -18.54 2.33
N ALA A 248 2.58 -18.79 1.05
CA ALA A 248 1.27 -18.59 0.44
C ALA A 248 0.74 -17.15 0.54
N ALA A 249 1.64 -16.15 0.61
CA ALA A 249 1.27 -14.75 0.63
C ALA A 249 0.98 -14.23 -0.79
N ALA A 250 -0.08 -13.44 -0.93
CA ALA A 250 -0.30 -12.61 -2.11
C ALA A 250 0.41 -11.27 -1.92
N GLN A 251 0.75 -10.60 -3.01
CA GLN A 251 1.43 -9.31 -2.98
C GLN A 251 0.71 -8.29 -3.88
N ALA A 252 0.42 -7.10 -3.33
CA ALA A 252 0.12 -5.92 -4.13
C ALA A 252 1.41 -5.11 -4.29
N VAL A 253 1.74 -4.69 -5.52
CA VAL A 253 2.99 -4.01 -5.84
C VAL A 253 2.71 -2.74 -6.62
N TYR A 254 3.03 -1.59 -6.05
CA TYR A 254 2.96 -0.29 -6.69
C TYR A 254 4.35 0.12 -7.17
N VAL A 255 4.44 0.57 -8.42
CA VAL A 255 5.67 1.12 -8.98
C VAL A 255 5.78 2.58 -8.56
N ALA A 256 6.66 2.85 -7.61
CA ALA A 256 6.87 4.19 -7.05
C ALA A 256 7.69 5.08 -7.98
N ARG A 257 8.74 4.52 -8.60
CA ARG A 257 9.62 5.22 -9.54
C ARG A 257 10.10 4.28 -10.65
N GLY A 258 10.49 4.87 -11.77
CA GLY A 258 11.09 4.15 -12.89
C GLY A 258 10.11 3.29 -13.67
N SER A 259 10.66 2.33 -14.42
CA SER A 259 9.88 1.44 -15.28
C SER A 259 10.61 0.12 -15.57
N GLY A 260 9.85 -0.84 -16.07
CA GLY A 260 10.37 -2.10 -16.56
C GLY A 260 9.28 -3.10 -16.91
N ARG A 261 9.68 -4.27 -17.40
CA ARG A 261 8.77 -5.35 -17.79
C ARG A 261 8.58 -6.35 -16.67
N VAL A 262 7.33 -6.58 -16.27
CA VAL A 262 6.99 -7.54 -15.21
C VAL A 262 6.32 -8.77 -15.79
N GLN A 263 6.82 -9.94 -15.41
CA GLN A 263 6.22 -11.23 -15.70
C GLN A 263 5.80 -11.94 -14.42
N VAL A 264 4.61 -12.53 -14.43
CA VAL A 264 4.10 -13.37 -13.34
C VAL A 264 3.59 -14.69 -13.94
N ALA A 265 4.19 -15.80 -13.53
CA ALA A 265 3.77 -17.14 -13.90
C ALA A 265 2.84 -17.74 -12.84
N GLY A 266 1.77 -18.38 -13.29
CA GLY A 266 0.82 -19.11 -12.45
C GLY A 266 1.00 -20.62 -12.52
N ALA A 267 0.07 -21.37 -11.91
CA ALA A 267 0.02 -22.82 -12.05
C ALA A 267 -0.21 -23.24 -13.52
N GLY A 268 0.42 -24.34 -13.95
CA GLY A 268 0.21 -24.94 -15.27
C GLY A 268 1.18 -24.52 -16.37
N GLY A 269 2.03 -23.51 -16.15
CA GLY A 269 3.26 -23.23 -16.94
C GLY A 269 3.09 -22.79 -18.40
N ALA A 270 1.93 -22.98 -19.02
CA ALA A 270 1.71 -22.67 -20.43
C ALA A 270 1.40 -21.19 -20.73
N SER A 271 1.06 -20.39 -19.71
CA SER A 271 0.79 -18.96 -19.88
C SER A 271 1.18 -18.16 -18.64
N THR A 272 1.61 -16.92 -18.85
CA THR A 272 1.81 -15.95 -17.78
C THR A 272 0.48 -15.35 -17.36
N LEU A 273 0.31 -15.16 -16.05
CA LEU A 273 -0.80 -14.40 -15.48
C LEU A 273 -0.68 -12.91 -15.84
N LEU A 274 0.56 -12.43 -15.97
CA LEU A 274 0.92 -11.06 -16.33
C LEU A 274 2.22 -11.11 -17.15
N ASP A 275 2.27 -10.37 -18.25
CA ASP A 275 3.49 -10.05 -18.97
C ASP A 275 3.30 -8.66 -19.60
N ALA A 276 3.88 -7.63 -18.98
CA ALA A 276 3.61 -6.26 -19.36
C ALA A 276 4.68 -5.27 -18.91
N GLU A 277 4.76 -4.16 -19.64
CA GLU A 277 5.47 -2.96 -19.20
C GLU A 277 4.73 -2.28 -18.05
N ALA A 278 5.47 -1.92 -17.00
CA ALA A 278 4.98 -1.23 -15.82
C ALA A 278 5.86 -0.01 -15.54
N ALA A 279 5.26 1.17 -15.53
CA ALA A 279 5.91 2.42 -15.18
C ALA A 279 5.40 2.95 -13.83
N ALA A 280 6.09 3.96 -13.29
CA ALA A 280 5.66 4.68 -12.09
C ALA A 280 4.17 5.02 -12.12
N GLY A 281 3.47 4.76 -11.01
CA GLY A 281 2.01 4.89 -10.93
C GLY A 281 1.23 3.63 -11.33
N SER A 282 1.89 2.55 -11.74
CA SER A 282 1.24 1.26 -12.02
C SER A 282 1.05 0.42 -10.76
N LEU A 283 -0.05 -0.33 -10.71
CA LEU A 283 -0.29 -1.36 -9.69
C LEU A 283 -0.36 -2.75 -10.31
N LEU A 284 0.30 -3.70 -9.64
CA LEU A 284 0.43 -5.09 -10.01
C LEU A 284 0.00 -5.98 -8.84
N VAL A 285 -0.45 -7.20 -9.14
CA VAL A 285 -0.74 -8.22 -8.14
C VAL A 285 0.07 -9.46 -8.48
N VAL A 286 0.78 -10.00 -7.48
CA VAL A 286 1.41 -11.32 -7.54
C VAL A 286 0.56 -12.26 -6.69
N PRO A 287 -0.23 -13.16 -7.31
CA PRO A 287 -1.05 -14.13 -6.60
C PRO A 287 -0.23 -15.10 -5.76
N ARG A 288 -0.91 -15.80 -4.85
CA ARG A 288 -0.26 -16.77 -3.95
C ARG A 288 0.47 -17.85 -4.76
N TYR A 289 1.72 -18.13 -4.36
CA TYR A 289 2.64 -19.07 -5.03
C TYR A 289 2.99 -18.75 -6.49
N ALA A 290 2.53 -17.63 -7.04
CA ALA A 290 2.95 -17.21 -8.36
C ALA A 290 4.43 -16.82 -8.35
N VAL A 291 5.10 -17.04 -9.49
CA VAL A 291 6.51 -16.73 -9.66
C VAL A 291 6.63 -15.43 -10.43
N ALA A 292 7.32 -14.44 -9.86
CA ALA A 292 7.50 -13.13 -10.47
C ALA A 292 8.94 -12.91 -10.95
N LEU A 293 9.08 -12.12 -12.01
CA LEU A 293 10.33 -11.68 -12.64
C LEU A 293 10.13 -10.25 -13.14
N VAL A 294 11.15 -9.41 -12.99
CA VAL A 294 11.13 -8.00 -13.44
C VAL A 294 12.38 -7.71 -14.26
N GLY A 295 12.22 -7.35 -15.53
CA GLY A 295 13.24 -6.65 -16.29
C GLY A 295 13.22 -5.16 -15.93
N VAL A 296 14.38 -4.57 -15.66
CA VAL A 296 14.50 -3.20 -15.15
C VAL A 296 15.09 -2.31 -16.24
N ASP A 297 14.45 -1.19 -16.52
CA ASP A 297 14.95 -0.22 -17.50
C ASP A 297 16.16 0.56 -16.97
N ALA A 298 16.84 1.28 -17.86
CA ALA A 298 18.06 2.03 -17.54
C ALA A 298 17.89 3.09 -16.42
N GLY A 299 16.66 3.53 -16.13
CA GLY A 299 16.35 4.46 -15.04
C GLY A 299 16.23 3.82 -13.65
N GLY A 300 16.35 2.48 -13.56
CA GLY A 300 16.02 1.74 -12.35
C GLY A 300 14.51 1.67 -12.12
N MET A 301 14.11 1.01 -11.03
CA MET A 301 12.72 0.88 -10.62
C MET A 301 12.61 0.79 -9.10
N GLU A 302 11.60 1.43 -8.50
CA GLU A 302 11.33 1.29 -7.06
C GLU A 302 9.92 0.75 -6.86
N LEU A 303 9.81 -0.30 -6.04
CA LEU A 303 8.56 -0.96 -5.74
C LEU A 303 8.19 -0.78 -4.27
N VAL A 304 6.92 -0.43 -4.03
CA VAL A 304 6.30 -0.44 -2.70
C VAL A 304 5.25 -1.54 -2.71
N SER A 305 5.24 -2.40 -1.69
CA SER A 305 4.34 -3.55 -1.69
C SER A 305 3.69 -3.84 -0.34
N LEU A 306 2.43 -4.28 -0.41
CA LEU A 306 1.82 -5.04 0.66
C LEU A 306 2.10 -6.51 0.41
N ILE A 307 2.75 -7.18 1.36
CA ILE A 307 2.88 -8.64 1.35
C ILE A 307 1.91 -9.19 2.39
N LYS A 308 0.94 -9.99 1.96
CA LYS A 308 -0.16 -10.51 2.80
C LYS A 308 0.29 -11.65 3.72
N SER A 309 1.35 -11.37 4.46
CA SER A 309 1.92 -12.20 5.51
C SER A 309 2.70 -11.31 6.48
N PRO A 310 2.60 -11.54 7.79
CA PRO A 310 3.35 -10.80 8.79
C PRO A 310 4.83 -11.21 8.83
N ARG A 311 5.18 -12.37 8.25
CA ARG A 311 6.55 -12.94 8.21
C ARG A 311 6.82 -13.54 6.82
N PRO A 312 6.99 -12.68 5.80
CA PRO A 312 7.05 -13.13 4.41
C PRO A 312 8.26 -14.02 4.16
N ALA A 313 8.06 -15.11 3.41
CA ALA A 313 9.11 -16.07 3.07
C ALA A 313 9.48 -16.00 1.59
N MET A 314 10.15 -14.91 1.20
CA MET A 314 10.58 -14.71 -0.19
C MET A 314 11.80 -15.58 -0.53
N LYS A 315 11.73 -16.29 -1.66
CA LYS A 315 12.81 -17.16 -2.16
C LYS A 315 13.00 -17.01 -3.66
N GLN A 316 14.25 -17.09 -4.08
CA GLN A 316 14.61 -17.20 -5.50
C GLN A 316 14.68 -18.63 -5.98
N PHE A 317 14.69 -18.77 -7.30
CA PHE A 317 14.85 -20.06 -7.94
C PHE A 317 16.29 -20.44 -8.24
N THR A 318 17.17 -19.49 -8.56
CA THR A 318 18.56 -19.76 -8.95
C THR A 318 19.57 -19.16 -7.97
N GLY A 319 20.80 -19.67 -7.98
CA GLY A 319 21.91 -19.26 -7.12
C GLY A 319 21.98 -19.99 -5.78
N LYS A 320 23.00 -19.64 -4.96
CA LYS A 320 23.26 -20.33 -3.69
C LYS A 320 22.15 -20.05 -2.67
N GLY A 321 21.57 -21.10 -2.08
CA GLY A 321 20.47 -20.97 -1.10
C GLY A 321 19.09 -20.71 -1.71
N SER A 322 18.97 -20.79 -3.04
CA SER A 322 17.73 -20.72 -3.80
C SER A 322 16.95 -22.05 -3.79
N VAL A 323 15.77 -22.06 -4.40
CA VAL A 323 14.95 -23.29 -4.55
C VAL A 323 15.72 -24.36 -5.33
N ILE A 324 16.28 -24.05 -6.51
CA ILE A 324 17.06 -25.02 -7.30
C ILE A 324 18.38 -25.34 -6.59
N GLY A 325 19.03 -24.33 -6.00
CA GLY A 325 20.26 -24.48 -5.20
C GLY A 325 20.11 -25.45 -4.03
N GLY A 326 18.91 -25.54 -3.44
CA GLY A 326 18.61 -26.41 -2.30
C GLY A 326 18.21 -27.85 -2.67
N LEU A 327 17.92 -28.15 -3.94
CA LEU A 327 17.62 -29.53 -4.38
C LEU A 327 18.91 -30.35 -4.52
N THR A 328 18.81 -31.67 -4.65
CA THR A 328 19.96 -32.52 -5.01
C THR A 328 20.33 -32.31 -6.49
N PRO A 329 21.62 -32.23 -6.89
CA PRO A 329 22.00 -31.97 -8.28
C PRO A 329 21.36 -32.93 -9.29
N GLU A 330 21.35 -34.23 -9.00
CA GLU A 330 20.75 -35.26 -9.87
C GLU A 330 19.23 -35.07 -10.06
N ILE A 331 18.52 -34.58 -9.03
CA ILE A 331 17.09 -34.26 -9.14
C ILE A 331 16.88 -33.07 -10.08
N VAL A 332 17.72 -32.03 -9.99
CA VAL A 332 17.64 -30.89 -10.91
C VAL A 332 17.96 -31.32 -12.34
N GLN A 333 18.99 -32.16 -12.50
CA GLN A 333 19.39 -32.71 -13.78
C GLN A 333 18.23 -33.47 -14.44
N ALA A 334 17.62 -34.40 -13.70
CA ALA A 334 16.50 -35.19 -14.18
C ALA A 334 15.25 -34.35 -14.46
N ALA A 335 14.95 -33.37 -13.60
CA ALA A 335 13.76 -32.52 -13.73
C ALA A 335 13.84 -31.54 -14.90
N LEU A 336 15.02 -30.97 -15.15
CA LEU A 336 15.23 -30.00 -16.24
C LEU A 336 15.74 -30.65 -17.53
N ASN A 337 16.17 -31.91 -17.48
CA ASN A 337 16.81 -32.63 -18.58
C ASN A 337 18.01 -31.87 -19.17
N VAL A 338 18.94 -31.48 -18.30
CA VAL A 338 20.12 -30.66 -18.65
C VAL A 338 21.42 -31.33 -18.23
N SER A 339 22.57 -30.78 -18.65
CA SER A 339 23.88 -31.30 -18.26
C SER A 339 24.24 -30.95 -16.80
N PRO A 340 25.13 -31.73 -16.15
CA PRO A 340 25.60 -31.42 -14.80
C PRO A 340 26.23 -30.02 -14.69
N GLU A 341 26.93 -29.56 -15.73
CA GLU A 341 27.58 -28.24 -15.76
C GLU A 341 26.53 -27.12 -15.72
N LEU A 342 25.41 -27.27 -16.44
CA LEU A 342 24.32 -26.29 -16.38
C LEU A 342 23.60 -26.32 -15.02
N VAL A 343 23.46 -27.50 -14.40
CA VAL A 343 22.96 -27.61 -13.02
C VAL A 343 23.87 -26.85 -12.05
N GLU A 344 25.18 -27.01 -12.17
CA GLU A 344 26.14 -26.28 -11.32
C GLU A 344 26.02 -24.77 -11.52
N GLN A 345 25.94 -24.30 -12.76
CA GLN A 345 25.72 -22.89 -13.08
C GLN A 345 24.46 -22.36 -12.38
N LEU A 346 23.29 -23.00 -12.58
CA LEU A 346 22.02 -22.56 -11.98
C LEU A 346 22.03 -22.51 -10.45
N ARG A 347 22.86 -23.32 -9.80
CA ARG A 347 22.96 -23.40 -8.34
C ARG A 347 24.01 -22.47 -7.74
N MET A 348 25.00 -22.08 -8.53
CA MET A 348 26.17 -21.32 -8.07
C MET A 348 26.21 -19.88 -8.60
N THR A 349 25.27 -19.45 -9.44
CA THR A 349 25.13 -18.03 -9.84
C THR A 349 25.07 -17.14 -8.60
N LYS A 350 25.91 -16.08 -8.58
CA LYS A 350 25.92 -15.05 -7.54
C LYS A 350 24.76 -14.07 -7.70
#